data_AF-A0A8C1DZL0-F1
#
_entry.id   AF-A0A8C1DZL0-F1
#
_cell.length_a   1.000
_cell.length_b   1.000
_cell.length_c   1.000
_cell.angle_alpha   90.00
_cell.angle_beta   90.00
_cell.angle_gamma   90.00
#
_symmetry.space_group_name_H-M   'P 1'
#
loop_
_entity.id
_entity.type
_entity.pdbx_description
1 polymer ?
#
loop_
_entity_poly.entity_id
_entity_poly.type
_entity_poly.pdbx_seq_one_letter_code
_entity_poly.pdbx_strand_id
1 'polypeptide(L)'
;LIFVSLTHSQKIAYFLTEKIKVDTADILKPDGVGLMSVNGSKRLTAELVLLTVGWTCYQSSFYFMSTEKKNWTESRRYCKERGADLIIINNREEKDFVHNKSGNAVFYIGLTDTDAEGTWKWVDNSTLTSSFWASGQPDGGQGIVDEDCVVTVAVPPAEWPNLVGWLDVSCNKTFQWICEKRISQFILP
;
A
#
# COMPACT_ATOMS: atom_id res chain seq x y z
N LEU A 1 -19.52 -12.30 -36.96
CA LEU A 1 -18.86 -11.38 -36.02
C LEU A 1 -17.38 -11.69 -35.98
N ILE A 2 -16.56 -10.65 -35.96
CA ILE A 2 -15.10 -10.69 -36.05
C ILE A 2 -14.54 -11.40 -34.82
N PHE A 3 -13.81 -12.50 -35.02
CA PHE A 3 -13.02 -13.15 -33.98
C PHE A 3 -11.82 -12.27 -33.66
N VAL A 4 -11.87 -11.53 -32.55
CA VAL A 4 -10.65 -10.91 -32.02
C VAL A 4 -9.90 -11.97 -31.24
N SER A 5 -8.79 -12.44 -31.78
CA SER A 5 -7.84 -13.30 -31.07
C SER A 5 -7.21 -12.50 -29.93
N LEU A 6 -7.64 -12.76 -28.69
CA LEU A 6 -7.06 -12.14 -27.49
C LEU A 6 -5.83 -12.91 -27.02
N THR A 7 -4.78 -12.19 -26.65
CA THR A 7 -3.61 -12.77 -25.97
C THR A 7 -3.97 -13.27 -24.56
N HIS A 8 -3.14 -14.13 -23.97
CA HIS A 8 -3.42 -14.74 -22.66
C HIS A 8 -3.64 -13.68 -21.56
N SER A 9 -2.84 -12.61 -21.55
CA SER A 9 -2.90 -11.51 -20.59
C SER A 9 -4.14 -10.61 -20.75
N GLN A 10 -4.71 -10.52 -21.95
CA GLN A 10 -5.91 -9.70 -22.24
C GLN A 10 -7.22 -10.39 -21.83
N LYS A 11 -7.23 -11.72 -21.68
CA LYS A 11 -8.37 -12.47 -21.12
C LYS A 11 -8.45 -12.38 -19.58
N ILE A 12 -7.31 -12.16 -18.92
CA ILE A 12 -7.21 -11.95 -17.46
C ILE A 12 -7.83 -10.61 -17.04
N ALA A 13 -7.69 -9.57 -17.88
CA ALA A 13 -8.26 -8.24 -17.66
C ALA A 13 -9.78 -8.12 -17.93
N TYR A 14 -10.41 -9.09 -18.59
CA TYR A 14 -11.85 -9.08 -18.89
C TYR A 14 -12.71 -9.85 -17.86
N PHE A 15 -12.10 -10.74 -17.06
CA PHE A 15 -12.79 -11.47 -15.98
C PHE A 15 -12.75 -10.72 -14.64
N LEU A 16 -11.80 -9.78 -14.46
CA LEU A 16 -11.76 -8.83 -13.34
C LEU A 16 -12.96 -7.85 -13.31
N THR A 17 -13.66 -7.68 -14.43
CA THR A 17 -14.34 -6.41 -14.73
C THR A 17 -15.85 -6.36 -14.63
N GLU A 18 -16.60 -7.42 -14.32
CA GLU A 18 -18.08 -7.28 -14.29
C GLU A 18 -18.82 -7.61 -12.98
N LYS A 19 -18.44 -8.58 -12.15
CA LYS A 19 -19.38 -9.10 -11.11
C LYS A 19 -18.80 -9.70 -9.83
N ILE A 20 -17.63 -9.29 -9.34
CA ILE A 20 -17.10 -9.88 -8.08
C ILE A 20 -17.82 -9.31 -6.84
N LYS A 21 -19.08 -9.72 -6.67
CA LYS A 21 -19.61 -10.32 -5.44
C LYS A 21 -19.20 -11.80 -5.47
N VAL A 22 -17.91 -12.10 -5.32
CA VAL A 22 -17.49 -13.47 -5.04
C VAL A 22 -17.23 -13.51 -3.55
N ASP A 23 -18.03 -14.29 -2.84
CA ASP A 23 -17.81 -14.51 -1.43
C ASP A 23 -16.49 -15.28 -1.25
N THR A 24 -15.61 -14.76 -0.40
CA THR A 24 -14.36 -15.43 -0.03
C THR A 24 -14.58 -16.88 0.41
N ALA A 25 -15.77 -17.19 0.95
CA ALA A 25 -16.18 -18.53 1.36
C ALA A 25 -16.31 -19.55 0.22
N ASP A 26 -16.37 -19.14 -1.06
CA ASP A 26 -16.50 -20.04 -2.20
C ASP A 26 -15.15 -20.52 -2.77
N ILE A 27 -14.05 -19.90 -2.35
CA ILE A 27 -12.71 -20.09 -2.96
C ILE A 27 -11.67 -20.53 -1.94
N LEU A 28 -11.72 -19.97 -0.73
CA LEU A 28 -10.77 -20.26 0.33
C LEU A 28 -11.29 -21.39 1.22
N LYS A 29 -10.37 -22.25 1.67
CA LYS A 29 -10.70 -23.18 2.74
C LYS A 29 -11.15 -22.40 3.99
N PRO A 30 -11.95 -23.00 4.89
CA PRO A 30 -12.50 -22.31 6.06
C PRO A 30 -11.44 -21.74 7.02
N ASP A 31 -10.21 -22.23 6.94
CA ASP A 31 -9.05 -21.75 7.69
C ASP A 31 -8.37 -20.51 7.05
N GLY A 32 -8.83 -20.07 5.88
CA GLY A 32 -8.24 -18.98 5.10
C GLY A 32 -6.91 -19.35 4.45
N VAL A 33 -6.46 -20.60 4.56
CA VAL A 33 -5.15 -21.07 4.11
C VAL A 33 -5.31 -22.05 2.95
N GLY A 34 -5.14 -21.50 1.73
CA GLY A 34 -5.13 -22.28 0.51
C GLY A 34 -6.49 -22.44 -0.16
N LEU A 35 -6.45 -22.94 -1.40
CA LEU A 35 -7.60 -23.00 -2.29
C LEU A 35 -8.42 -24.27 -2.10
N MET A 36 -9.73 -24.16 -2.28
CA MET A 36 -10.57 -25.32 -2.59
C MET A 36 -10.14 -25.93 -3.94
N SER A 37 -10.48 -27.19 -4.18
CA SER A 37 -10.24 -27.83 -5.49
C SER A 37 -11.12 -27.16 -6.55
N VAL A 38 -10.51 -26.41 -7.48
CA VAL A 38 -11.22 -25.61 -8.49
C VAL A 38 -10.65 -25.82 -9.90
N ASN A 39 -11.49 -25.66 -10.92
CA ASN A 39 -11.08 -25.82 -12.34
C ASN A 39 -10.18 -24.66 -12.83
N GLY A 40 -9.59 -24.77 -14.03
CA GLY A 40 -8.56 -23.83 -14.52
C GLY A 40 -8.96 -22.35 -14.50
N SER A 41 -10.17 -21.99 -14.93
CA SER A 41 -10.66 -20.59 -14.89
C SER A 41 -10.88 -20.09 -13.46
N LYS A 42 -11.38 -20.97 -12.58
CA LYS A 42 -11.53 -20.68 -11.16
C LYS A 42 -10.18 -20.61 -10.43
N ARG A 43 -9.16 -21.34 -10.87
CA ARG A 43 -7.80 -21.28 -10.30
C ARG A 43 -7.09 -19.96 -10.61
N LEU A 44 -7.17 -19.48 -11.86
CA LEU A 44 -6.71 -18.14 -12.23
C LEU A 44 -7.45 -17.05 -11.45
N THR A 45 -8.79 -17.17 -11.35
CA THR A 45 -9.61 -16.28 -10.52
C THR A 45 -9.22 -16.37 -9.03
N ALA A 46 -8.90 -17.55 -8.52
CA ALA A 46 -8.53 -17.78 -7.13
C ALA A 46 -7.10 -17.30 -6.79
N GLU A 47 -6.15 -17.42 -7.71
CA GLU A 47 -4.81 -16.83 -7.61
C GLU A 47 -4.90 -15.30 -7.64
N LEU A 48 -5.78 -14.74 -8.48
CA LEU A 48 -6.05 -13.30 -8.54
C LEU A 48 -6.82 -12.79 -7.31
N VAL A 49 -7.76 -13.58 -6.78
CA VAL A 49 -8.45 -13.31 -5.51
C VAL A 49 -7.46 -13.41 -4.36
N LEU A 50 -6.58 -14.43 -4.29
CA LEU A 50 -5.51 -14.52 -3.28
C LEU A 50 -4.53 -13.35 -3.35
N LEU A 51 -4.21 -12.88 -4.57
CA LEU A 51 -3.41 -11.67 -4.78
C LEU A 51 -4.14 -10.39 -4.36
N THR A 52 -5.47 -10.42 -4.23
CA THR A 52 -6.29 -9.24 -3.89
C THR A 52 -7.01 -9.35 -2.54
N VAL A 53 -6.95 -10.49 -1.83
CA VAL A 53 -7.49 -10.63 -0.48
C VAL A 53 -6.68 -9.72 0.44
N GLY A 54 -7.36 -8.75 1.05
CA GLY A 54 -6.74 -7.71 1.87
C GLY A 54 -6.16 -6.54 1.07
N TRP A 55 -6.22 -6.56 -0.27
CA TRP A 55 -5.83 -5.44 -1.13
C TRP A 55 -7.05 -4.72 -1.69
N THR A 56 -7.00 -3.39 -1.69
CA THR A 56 -8.01 -2.54 -2.33
C THR A 56 -7.45 -2.01 -3.63
N CYS A 57 -8.21 -2.11 -4.73
CA CYS A 57 -7.87 -1.44 -5.97
C CYS A 57 -8.38 0.00 -5.94
N TYR A 58 -7.53 0.95 -6.30
CA TYR A 58 -7.90 2.33 -6.54
C TYR A 58 -7.09 2.87 -7.72
N GLN A 59 -7.77 3.42 -8.72
CA GLN A 59 -7.17 3.86 -9.99
C GLN A 59 -6.29 2.76 -10.61
N SER A 60 -4.98 3.00 -10.76
CA SER A 60 -4.02 2.11 -11.42
C SER A 60 -3.14 1.32 -10.46
N SER A 61 -3.52 1.21 -9.18
CA SER A 61 -2.72 0.56 -8.14
C SER A 61 -3.58 -0.29 -7.20
N PHE A 62 -2.94 -1.31 -6.62
CA PHE A 62 -3.47 -2.10 -5.51
C PHE A 62 -2.78 -1.68 -4.22
N TYR A 63 -3.58 -1.55 -3.15
CA TYR A 63 -3.13 -1.08 -1.85
C TYR A 63 -3.44 -2.09 -0.76
N PHE A 64 -2.46 -2.44 0.06
CA PHE A 64 -2.65 -3.23 1.27
C PHE A 64 -2.42 -2.34 2.47
N MET A 65 -3.41 -2.25 3.36
CA MET A 65 -3.30 -1.53 4.62
C MET A 65 -3.23 -2.53 5.77
N SER A 66 -2.12 -2.54 6.51
CA SER A 66 -1.92 -3.52 7.57
C SER A 66 -2.84 -3.28 8.76
N THR A 67 -3.16 -4.35 9.49
CA THR A 67 -3.75 -4.27 10.84
C THR A 67 -2.69 -4.43 11.94
N GLU A 68 -1.58 -5.09 11.64
CA GLU A 68 -0.41 -5.21 12.50
C GLU A 68 0.45 -3.94 12.47
N LYS A 69 1.29 -3.78 13.50
CA LYS A 69 2.34 -2.75 13.56
C LYS A 69 3.73 -3.36 13.41
N LYS A 70 4.61 -2.69 12.67
CA LYS A 70 6.03 -3.04 12.49
C LYS A 70 6.86 -1.77 12.38
N ASN A 71 8.18 -1.88 12.49
CA ASN A 71 9.08 -0.77 12.16
C ASN A 71 9.14 -0.53 10.65
N TRP A 72 9.73 0.59 10.21
CA TRP A 72 9.70 0.97 8.79
C TRP A 72 10.37 -0.08 7.89
N THR A 73 11.55 -0.57 8.30
CA THR A 73 12.33 -1.58 7.55
C THR A 73 11.56 -2.89 7.39
N GLU A 74 10.96 -3.39 8.47
CA GLU A 74 10.14 -4.60 8.44
C GLU A 74 8.87 -4.45 7.62
N SER A 75 8.26 -3.26 7.67
CA SER A 75 7.08 -2.91 6.88
C SER A 75 7.40 -2.91 5.39
N ARG A 76 8.53 -2.29 5.01
CA ARG A 76 9.02 -2.31 3.63
C ARG A 76 9.34 -3.73 3.16
N ARG A 77 10.03 -4.52 3.99
CA ARG A 77 10.31 -5.93 3.70
C ARG A 77 9.02 -6.71 3.43
N TYR A 78 7.98 -6.51 4.25
CA TYR A 78 6.68 -7.15 4.05
C TYR A 78 6.08 -6.85 2.68
N CYS A 79 6.13 -5.59 2.23
CA CYS A 79 5.64 -5.18 0.92
C CYS A 79 6.48 -5.79 -0.21
N LYS A 80 7.81 -5.75 -0.09
CA LYS A 80 8.74 -6.33 -1.08
C LYS A 80 8.53 -7.83 -1.29
N GLU A 81 8.32 -8.59 -0.21
CA GLU A 81 8.04 -10.03 -0.28
C GLU A 81 6.75 -10.36 -1.05
N ARG A 82 5.86 -9.38 -1.26
CA ARG A 82 4.60 -9.51 -2.03
C ARG A 82 4.69 -8.86 -3.41
N GLY A 83 5.90 -8.50 -3.85
CA GLY A 83 6.14 -7.82 -5.12
C GLY A 83 5.53 -6.42 -5.16
N ALA A 84 5.45 -5.76 -4.02
CA ALA A 84 5.01 -4.37 -3.83
C ALA A 84 6.15 -3.55 -3.19
N ASP A 85 5.88 -2.30 -2.83
CA ASP A 85 6.74 -1.52 -1.93
C ASP A 85 5.85 -0.70 -0.98
N LEU A 86 6.44 0.03 -0.02
CA LEU A 86 5.68 1.03 0.72
C LEU A 86 5.11 2.08 -0.25
N ILE A 87 3.90 2.56 0.04
CA ILE A 87 3.19 3.51 -0.83
C ILE A 87 4.01 4.77 -1.13
N ILE A 88 3.97 5.20 -2.39
CA ILE A 88 4.46 6.51 -2.83
C ILE A 88 3.23 7.36 -3.09
N ILE A 89 3.01 8.42 -2.30
CA ILE A 89 1.84 9.29 -2.49
C ILE A 89 2.17 10.33 -3.56
N ASN A 90 1.64 10.12 -4.76
CA ASN A 90 1.99 10.91 -5.96
C ASN A 90 1.20 12.21 -6.08
N ASN A 91 -0.01 12.27 -5.51
CA ASN A 91 -0.91 13.42 -5.65
C ASN A 91 -1.92 13.50 -4.49
N ARG A 92 -2.75 14.55 -4.52
CA ARG A 92 -3.76 14.82 -3.48
C ARG A 92 -4.85 13.74 -3.49
N GLU A 93 -5.27 13.26 -4.65
CA GLU A 93 -6.32 12.26 -4.79
C GLU A 93 -5.94 10.94 -4.11
N GLU A 94 -4.70 10.50 -4.28
CA GLU A 94 -4.14 9.33 -3.61
C GLU A 94 -4.02 9.53 -2.09
N LYS A 95 -3.55 10.71 -1.65
CA LYS A 95 -3.53 11.07 -0.22
C LYS A 95 -4.93 11.01 0.40
N ASP A 96 -5.93 11.56 -0.29
CA ASP A 96 -7.32 11.59 0.18
C ASP A 96 -7.94 10.19 0.20
N PHE A 97 -7.65 9.35 -0.80
CA PHE A 97 -8.03 7.94 -0.79
C PHE A 97 -7.47 7.22 0.44
N VAL A 98 -6.18 7.39 0.71
CA VAL A 98 -5.52 6.80 1.89
C VAL A 98 -6.19 7.29 3.17
N HIS A 99 -6.32 8.60 3.36
CA HIS A 99 -6.91 9.20 4.55
C HIS A 99 -8.34 8.70 4.82
N ASN A 100 -9.16 8.59 3.78
CA ASN A 100 -10.53 8.07 3.89
C ASN A 100 -10.60 6.60 4.33
N LYS A 101 -9.54 5.82 4.09
CA LYS A 101 -9.45 4.41 4.50
C LYS A 101 -8.73 4.21 5.83
N SER A 102 -7.97 5.20 6.29
CA SER A 102 -7.13 5.07 7.49
C SER A 102 -7.91 4.99 8.80
N GLY A 103 -9.11 5.58 8.90
CA GLY A 103 -9.79 5.73 10.19
C GLY A 103 -8.89 6.44 11.21
N ASN A 104 -8.71 5.86 12.40
CA ASN A 104 -7.82 6.39 13.45
C ASN A 104 -6.40 5.80 13.40
N ALA A 105 -6.08 4.98 12.40
CA ALA A 105 -4.77 4.35 12.29
C ALA A 105 -3.73 5.31 11.68
N VAL A 106 -2.49 5.13 12.12
CA VAL A 106 -1.30 5.84 11.63
C VAL A 106 -0.48 4.86 10.82
N PHE A 107 -0.12 5.25 9.60
CA PHE A 107 0.51 4.36 8.63
C PHE A 107 1.87 4.87 8.16
N TYR A 108 2.87 3.99 8.16
CA TYR A 108 4.11 4.21 7.41
C TYR A 108 3.84 4.33 5.91
N ILE A 109 4.55 5.28 5.30
CA ILE A 109 4.64 5.47 3.85
C ILE A 109 6.09 5.31 3.39
N GLY A 110 6.30 5.25 2.07
CA GLY A 110 7.60 4.98 1.47
C GLY A 110 8.57 6.17 1.42
N LEU A 111 8.37 7.21 2.24
CA LEU A 111 9.23 8.39 2.26
C LEU A 111 10.24 8.27 3.41
N THR A 112 11.50 8.59 3.15
CA THR A 112 12.59 8.56 4.13
C THR A 112 13.74 9.47 3.72
N ASP A 113 14.54 9.93 4.67
CA ASP A 113 15.80 10.65 4.45
C ASP A 113 17.01 10.00 5.15
N THR A 114 16.92 8.71 5.51
CA THR A 114 18.00 7.92 6.14
C THR A 114 19.34 7.95 5.39
N ASP A 115 19.32 8.26 4.09
CA ASP A 115 20.54 8.38 3.27
C ASP A 115 21.32 9.67 3.60
N ALA A 116 20.61 10.76 3.86
CA ALA A 116 21.14 12.09 4.11
C ALA A 116 20.04 13.00 4.69
N GLU A 117 20.22 13.39 5.95
CA GLU A 117 19.33 14.29 6.70
C GLU A 117 18.84 15.47 5.87
N GLY A 118 17.52 15.69 5.85
CA GLY A 118 16.86 16.76 5.10
C GLY A 118 16.72 16.49 3.59
N THR A 119 17.21 15.35 3.09
CA THR A 119 17.08 14.94 1.68
C THR A 119 16.11 13.77 1.53
N TRP A 120 14.82 14.10 1.47
CA TRP A 120 13.73 13.12 1.35
C TRP A 120 13.68 12.39 0.01
N LYS A 121 13.68 11.05 0.07
CA LYS A 121 13.52 10.16 -1.06
C LYS A 121 12.41 9.14 -0.84
N TRP A 122 11.73 8.80 -1.93
CA TRP A 122 10.81 7.69 -1.97
C TRP A 122 11.55 6.36 -2.10
N VAL A 123 10.88 5.27 -1.75
CA VAL A 123 11.40 3.90 -1.89
C VAL A 123 11.79 3.49 -3.32
N ASP A 124 11.37 4.24 -4.35
CA ASP A 124 11.82 4.08 -5.75
C ASP A 124 13.02 4.95 -6.11
N ASN A 125 13.66 5.58 -5.12
CA ASN A 125 14.78 6.52 -5.21
C ASN A 125 14.44 7.88 -5.85
N SER A 126 13.18 8.17 -6.18
CA SER A 126 12.79 9.50 -6.62
C SER A 126 12.84 10.50 -5.47
N THR A 127 13.23 11.74 -5.77
CA THR A 127 13.27 12.83 -4.78
C THR A 127 11.88 13.39 -4.54
N LEU A 128 11.61 13.83 -3.30
CA LEU A 128 10.37 14.51 -2.97
C LEU A 128 10.22 15.83 -3.72
N THR A 129 9.12 16.01 -4.45
CA THR A 129 8.82 17.25 -5.19
C THR A 129 7.64 18.03 -4.62
N SER A 130 6.75 17.36 -3.89
CA SER A 130 5.58 17.96 -3.24
C SER A 130 5.26 17.17 -1.99
N SER A 131 4.91 17.88 -0.92
CA SER A 131 4.72 17.28 0.40
C SER A 131 3.35 17.52 0.97
N PHE A 132 2.91 16.60 1.83
CA PHE A 132 1.71 16.77 2.65
C PHE A 132 2.03 16.75 4.15
N TRP A 133 3.17 17.33 4.54
CA TRP A 133 3.57 17.52 5.93
C TRP A 133 2.48 18.16 6.77
N ALA A 134 2.31 17.65 7.99
CA ALA A 134 1.51 18.34 9.00
C ALA A 134 2.18 19.68 9.38
N SER A 135 1.40 20.58 9.96
CA SER A 135 1.92 21.89 10.38
C SER A 135 3.08 21.71 11.38
N GLY A 136 4.25 22.27 11.04
CA GLY A 136 5.45 22.19 11.87
C GLY A 136 6.29 20.91 11.65
N GLN A 137 6.06 20.17 10.57
CA GLN A 137 6.82 18.98 10.20
C GLN A 137 7.52 19.19 8.83
N PRO A 138 8.60 18.45 8.54
CA PRO A 138 9.33 17.59 9.47
C PRO A 138 10.10 18.40 10.52
N ASP A 139 10.27 17.86 11.73
CA ASP A 139 11.01 18.54 12.81
C ASP A 139 12.33 17.88 13.21
N GLY A 140 12.67 16.76 12.56
CA GLY A 140 13.94 16.04 12.70
C GLY A 140 14.19 15.59 14.14
N GLY A 141 13.13 15.37 14.93
CA GLY A 141 13.24 15.02 16.34
C GLY A 141 13.95 16.07 17.20
N GLN A 142 14.07 17.31 16.70
CA GLN A 142 14.66 18.47 17.39
C GLN A 142 16.07 18.22 17.94
N GLY A 143 16.84 17.31 17.33
CA GLY A 143 18.19 16.93 17.77
C GLY A 143 18.23 16.03 19.02
N ILE A 144 17.08 15.51 19.45
CA ILE A 144 16.96 14.57 20.58
C ILE A 144 16.94 13.12 20.08
N VAL A 145 16.22 12.88 18.99
CA VAL A 145 16.08 11.58 18.33
C VAL A 145 16.19 11.75 16.81
N ASP A 146 16.65 10.71 16.14
CA ASP A 146 16.68 10.62 14.67
C ASP A 146 15.29 10.22 14.17
N GLU A 147 14.68 11.03 13.30
CA GLU A 147 13.33 10.84 12.77
C GLU A 147 13.31 10.79 11.24
N ASP A 148 13.87 9.72 10.69
CA ASP A 148 14.12 9.68 9.24
C ASP A 148 13.02 8.98 8.41
N CYS A 149 11.92 8.57 9.05
CA CYS A 149 10.87 7.76 8.44
C CYS A 149 9.52 8.43 8.56
N VAL A 150 8.65 8.29 7.55
CA VAL A 150 7.42 9.07 7.50
C VAL A 150 6.18 8.23 7.74
N VAL A 151 5.29 8.76 8.59
CA VAL A 151 3.91 8.27 8.73
C VAL A 151 2.91 9.28 8.19
N THR A 152 1.76 8.78 7.72
CA THR A 152 0.59 9.60 7.39
C THR A 152 -0.48 9.47 8.47
N VAL A 153 -1.05 10.61 8.88
CA VAL A 153 -2.07 10.74 9.92
C VAL A 153 -3.30 11.43 9.32
N ALA A 154 -4.42 10.71 9.28
CA ALA A 154 -5.71 11.25 8.80
C ALA A 154 -6.53 11.87 9.94
N VAL A 155 -6.55 11.20 11.10
CA VAL A 155 -7.19 11.66 12.34
C VAL A 155 -6.11 11.80 13.40
N PRO A 156 -5.94 12.97 14.06
CA PRO A 156 -4.91 13.16 15.07
C PRO A 156 -5.07 12.17 16.23
N PRO A 157 -4.02 11.42 16.59
CA PRO A 157 -4.06 10.58 17.79
C PRO A 157 -3.91 11.44 19.06
N ALA A 158 -4.20 10.85 20.21
CA ALA A 158 -4.08 11.54 21.49
C ALA A 158 -2.64 12.01 21.80
N GLU A 159 -1.63 11.27 21.34
CA GLU A 159 -0.22 11.66 21.53
C GLU A 159 0.19 12.89 20.72
N TRP A 160 -0.47 13.16 19.58
CA TRP A 160 -0.13 14.23 18.65
C TRP A 160 -1.37 15.07 18.30
N PRO A 161 -1.90 15.83 19.28
CA PRO A 161 -3.10 16.61 19.06
C PRO A 161 -2.86 17.64 17.96
N ASN A 162 -3.83 17.75 17.05
CA ASN A 162 -3.83 18.69 15.91
C ASN A 162 -2.84 18.40 14.77
N LEU A 163 -2.13 17.27 14.78
CA LEU A 163 -1.28 16.89 13.63
C LEU A 163 -2.07 16.02 12.63
N VAL A 164 -2.36 16.60 11.47
CA VAL A 164 -2.95 15.93 10.30
C VAL A 164 -2.03 16.13 9.11
N GLY A 165 -1.71 15.05 8.41
CA GLY A 165 -0.73 15.06 7.32
C GLY A 165 0.39 14.08 7.58
N TRP A 166 1.57 14.37 7.03
CA TRP A 166 2.77 13.58 7.23
C TRP A 166 3.56 14.06 8.44
N LEU A 167 4.08 13.10 9.21
CA LEU A 167 4.97 13.33 10.33
C LEU A 167 6.22 12.49 10.08
N ASP A 168 7.37 13.08 10.31
CA ASP A 168 8.62 12.35 10.45
C ASP A 168 8.66 11.71 11.84
N VAL A 169 9.14 10.49 11.90
CA VAL A 169 9.19 9.68 13.12
C VAL A 169 10.44 8.82 13.11
N SER A 170 10.93 8.48 14.30
CA SER A 170 11.99 7.47 14.40
C SER A 170 11.62 6.17 13.70
N CYS A 171 12.49 5.70 12.79
CA CYS A 171 12.29 4.49 12.00
C CYS A 171 12.11 3.21 12.83
N ASN A 172 12.54 3.23 14.10
CA ASN A 172 12.45 2.11 15.03
C ASN A 172 11.10 2.02 15.76
N LYS A 173 10.26 3.07 15.71
CA LYS A 173 8.90 3.03 16.23
C LYS A 173 8.07 2.03 15.41
N THR A 174 6.93 1.60 15.96
CA THR A 174 6.06 0.64 15.26
C THR A 174 4.72 1.26 14.91
N PHE A 175 4.37 1.20 13.63
CA PHE A 175 3.10 1.69 13.10
C PHE A 175 2.52 0.67 12.13
N GLN A 176 1.24 0.86 11.77
CA GLN A 176 0.69 0.15 10.61
C GLN A 176 1.41 0.65 9.35
N TRP A 177 1.26 -0.03 8.22
CA TRP A 177 1.92 0.37 6.96
C TRP A 177 0.99 0.16 5.77
N ILE A 178 1.30 0.87 4.69
CA ILE A 178 0.58 0.73 3.43
C ILE A 178 1.55 0.24 2.35
N CYS A 179 1.23 -0.89 1.74
CA CYS A 179 1.90 -1.33 0.52
C CYS A 179 1.14 -0.81 -0.71
N GLU A 180 1.88 -0.46 -1.76
CA GLU A 180 1.34 -0.14 -3.07
C GLU A 180 1.99 -1.05 -4.13
N LYS A 181 1.18 -1.55 -5.05
CA LYS A 181 1.62 -2.26 -6.25
C LYS A 181 0.89 -1.74 -7.48
N ARG A 182 1.63 -1.23 -8.46
CA ARG A 182 1.05 -0.69 -9.69
C ARG A 182 0.55 -1.81 -10.59
N ILE A 183 -0.59 -1.61 -11.25
CA ILE A 183 -1.14 -2.57 -12.23
C ILE A 183 -0.13 -2.86 -13.35
N SER A 184 0.65 -1.86 -13.78
CA SER A 184 1.68 -2.03 -14.80
C SER A 184 2.78 -3.03 -14.42
N GLN A 185 3.05 -3.21 -13.11
CA GLN A 185 4.03 -4.19 -12.62
C GLN A 185 3.52 -5.64 -12.72
N PHE A 186 2.23 -5.86 -13.01
CA PHE A 186 1.71 -7.19 -13.33
C PHE A 186 1.83 -7.54 -14.82
N ILE A 187 2.14 -6.55 -15.67
CA ILE A 187 2.08 -6.67 -17.14
C ILE A 187 3.47 -6.83 -17.76
N LEU A 188 4.54 -6.62 -16.99
CA LEU A 188 5.91 -6.82 -17.47
C LEU A 188 6.35 -8.28 -17.21
N PRO A 189 6.94 -8.96 -18.22
CA PRO A 189 7.35 -10.37 -18.16
C PRO A 189 8.50 -10.64 -17.17
#